data_AF-A0A7Y2MT62-F1
#
_entry.id   AF-A0A7Y2MT62-F1
#
_cell.length_a   1.000
_cell.length_b   1.000
_cell.length_c   1.000
_cell.angle_alpha   90.00
_cell.angle_beta   90.00
_cell.angle_gamma   90.00
#
_symmetry.space_group_name_H-M   'P 1'
#
loop_
_entity.id
_entity.type
_entity.pdbx_description
1 polymer ?
#
loop_
_entity_poly.entity_id
_entity_poly.type
_entity_poly.pdbx_seq_one_letter_code
_entity_poly.pdbx_strand_id
1 'polypeptide(L)'
;GTIEAARVLSKFEFDASVIYVGLSGEEQGLFGGRGLAEYAAEKGWNIIGILNNDMIGNIEGVDGVIDNRTFRIFSEPITGELTERQKISMRFTGGEVDGISRQLARYIERMTSTYMPEMNPLLIYRLDRFGRGGHHRPFNDAGYAGVRIMEAHENYNRQHQDIRVENGIEYGDVIEGVNFDYAKKLTAVNAIALAGIAWAPDTPKEVSIGGAVRPSTRLKWAAPEDDRVVGYKIYWRDTSSPQWQYFRYVGNVTDYTLEGIVIDNYYFGVCSVADDGHESVVVFPRIVLRN
;
A
#
# COMPACT_ATOMS: atom_id res chain seq x y z
N GLY A 1 -14.12 3.72 12.00
CA GLY A 1 -12.70 3.81 11.60
C GLY A 1 -12.28 5.24 11.32
N THR A 2 -12.62 5.78 10.15
CA THR A 2 -12.14 7.08 9.64
C THR A 2 -12.19 8.23 10.64
N ILE A 3 -13.37 8.50 11.24
CA ILE A 3 -13.54 9.61 12.21
C ILE A 3 -12.70 9.40 13.47
N GLU A 4 -12.57 8.16 13.94
CA GLU A 4 -11.77 7.84 15.13
C GLU A 4 -10.26 7.98 14.83
N ALA A 5 -9.80 7.55 13.66
CA ALA A 5 -8.44 7.81 13.22
C ALA A 5 -8.16 9.32 13.15
N ALA A 6 -9.09 10.11 12.61
CA ALA A 6 -8.98 11.57 12.56
C ALA A 6 -8.90 12.18 13.96
N ARG A 7 -9.72 11.72 14.92
CA ARG A 7 -9.69 12.19 16.31
C ARG A 7 -8.37 11.89 17.02
N VAL A 8 -7.73 10.76 16.71
CA VAL A 8 -6.44 10.38 17.28
C VAL A 8 -5.30 11.15 16.61
N LEU A 9 -5.27 11.17 15.27
CA LEU A 9 -4.17 11.78 14.52
C LEU A 9 -4.21 13.32 14.52
N SER A 10 -5.36 13.95 14.78
CA SER A 10 -5.45 15.42 14.91
C SER A 10 -4.65 16.03 16.06
N LYS A 11 -4.08 15.19 16.94
CA LYS A 11 -3.21 15.60 18.03
C LYS A 11 -1.73 15.68 17.65
N PHE A 12 -1.41 15.38 16.40
CA PHE A 12 -0.05 15.34 15.87
C PHE A 12 0.09 16.32 14.71
N GLU A 13 1.32 16.77 14.49
CA GLU A 13 1.70 17.49 13.29
C GLU A 13 2.35 16.50 12.30
N PHE A 14 2.08 16.70 11.02
CA PHE A 14 2.57 15.86 9.94
C PHE A 14 3.15 16.76 8.85
N ASP A 15 4.16 16.25 8.15
CA ASP A 15 4.76 16.96 7.02
C ASP A 15 3.90 16.83 5.76
N ALA A 16 3.20 15.71 5.60
CA ALA A 16 2.18 15.53 4.57
C ALA A 16 0.77 15.69 5.12
N SER A 17 -0.16 16.14 4.27
CA SER A 17 -1.58 16.24 4.63
C SER A 17 -2.25 14.86 4.67
N VAL A 18 -2.97 14.57 5.74
CA VAL A 18 -3.87 13.40 5.84
C VAL A 18 -5.31 13.83 5.56
N ILE A 19 -5.89 13.30 4.48
CA ILE A 19 -7.26 13.63 4.06
C ILE A 19 -8.20 12.47 4.37
N TYR A 20 -9.23 12.74 5.16
CA TYR A 20 -10.29 11.78 5.48
C TYR A 20 -11.50 12.05 4.59
N VAL A 21 -11.91 11.05 3.80
CA VAL A 21 -12.96 11.22 2.78
C VAL A 21 -14.14 10.29 3.03
N GLY A 22 -15.35 10.86 2.99
CA GLY A 22 -16.61 10.12 2.90
C GLY A 22 -17.11 10.18 1.47
N LEU A 23 -16.84 9.14 0.67
CA LEU A 23 -17.17 9.14 -0.75
C LEU A 23 -18.59 8.61 -0.96
N SER A 24 -19.40 9.37 -1.69
CA SER A 24 -20.73 8.93 -2.11
C SER A 24 -20.67 8.08 -3.37
N GLY A 25 -21.71 7.30 -3.64
CA GLY A 25 -21.88 6.71 -4.96
C GLY A 25 -21.06 5.44 -5.22
N GLU A 26 -20.62 4.72 -4.18
CA GLU A 26 -19.87 3.46 -4.30
C GLU A 26 -20.67 2.44 -5.11
N GLU A 27 -21.86 2.13 -4.61
CA GLU A 27 -22.77 1.11 -5.16
C GLU A 27 -23.35 1.48 -6.53
N GLN A 28 -23.26 2.76 -6.92
CA GLN A 28 -23.68 3.26 -8.22
C GLN A 28 -22.54 3.28 -9.25
N GLY A 29 -21.40 2.67 -8.91
CA GLY A 29 -20.23 2.55 -9.78
C GLY A 29 -19.08 3.49 -9.40
N LEU A 30 -18.85 3.73 -8.11
CA LEU A 30 -17.70 4.47 -7.59
C LEU A 30 -17.66 5.96 -7.98
N PHE A 31 -18.82 6.62 -8.14
CA PHE A 31 -18.91 8.00 -8.63
C PHE A 31 -18.10 8.99 -7.80
N GLY A 32 -18.20 8.96 -6.46
CA GLY A 32 -17.44 9.86 -5.61
C GLY A 32 -15.93 9.67 -5.71
N GLY A 33 -15.47 8.42 -5.85
CA GLY A 33 -14.05 8.11 -6.06
C GLY A 33 -13.54 8.63 -7.40
N ARG A 34 -14.32 8.47 -8.48
CA ARG A 34 -13.99 9.03 -9.80
C ARG A 34 -13.89 10.55 -9.77
N GLY A 35 -14.92 11.22 -9.23
CA GLY A 35 -14.93 12.68 -9.16
C GLY A 35 -13.76 13.24 -8.34
N LEU A 36 -13.41 12.61 -7.22
CA LEU A 36 -12.27 13.06 -6.42
C LEU A 36 -10.92 12.77 -7.10
N ALA A 37 -10.77 11.62 -7.77
CA ALA A 37 -9.54 11.30 -8.51
C ALA A 37 -9.32 12.29 -9.69
N GLU A 38 -10.38 12.61 -10.43
CA GLU A 38 -10.35 13.62 -11.51
C GLU A 38 -10.01 15.01 -10.96
N TYR A 39 -10.64 15.40 -9.85
CA TYR A 39 -10.36 16.68 -9.20
C TYR A 39 -8.90 16.77 -8.71
N ALA A 40 -8.39 15.72 -8.08
CA ALA A 40 -7.00 15.67 -7.62
C ALA A 40 -6.01 15.80 -8.79
N ALA A 41 -6.30 15.14 -9.92
CA ALA A 41 -5.49 15.25 -11.13
C ALA A 41 -5.54 16.68 -11.71
N GLU A 42 -6.73 17.30 -11.80
CA GLU A 42 -6.90 18.67 -12.29
C GLU A 42 -6.14 19.69 -11.41
N LYS A 43 -6.14 19.48 -10.08
CA LYS A 43 -5.43 20.33 -9.12
C LYS A 43 -3.96 19.99 -8.94
N GLY A 44 -3.44 18.97 -9.64
CA GLY A 44 -2.05 18.57 -9.55
C GLY A 44 -1.65 18.09 -8.15
N TRP A 45 -2.55 17.42 -7.43
CA TRP A 45 -2.25 16.90 -6.09
C TRP A 45 -1.17 15.82 -6.17
N ASN A 46 -0.16 15.94 -5.29
CA ASN A 46 0.81 14.87 -5.04
C ASN A 46 0.25 13.90 -3.99
N ILE A 47 -0.40 12.81 -4.44
CA ILE A 47 -0.98 11.81 -3.55
C ILE A 47 0.00 10.64 -3.36
N ILE A 48 0.47 10.46 -2.13
CA ILE A 48 1.38 9.35 -1.76
C ILE A 48 0.66 8.01 -1.78
N GLY A 49 -0.59 7.96 -1.31
CA GLY A 49 -1.37 6.72 -1.26
C GLY A 49 -2.81 6.89 -0.82
N ILE A 50 -3.68 5.98 -1.28
CA ILE A 50 -5.08 5.89 -0.90
C ILE A 50 -5.33 4.57 -0.16
N LEU A 51 -5.86 4.66 1.05
CA LEU A 51 -6.27 3.52 1.87
C LEU A 51 -7.80 3.42 1.90
N ASN A 52 -8.36 2.57 1.04
CA ASN A 52 -9.79 2.29 1.02
C ASN A 52 -10.15 1.24 2.09
N ASN A 53 -11.07 1.59 3.00
CA ASN A 53 -11.52 0.71 4.06
C ASN A 53 -12.96 0.28 3.79
N ASP A 54 -13.17 -1.01 3.57
CA ASP A 54 -14.48 -1.54 3.22
C ASP A 54 -14.62 -2.96 3.75
N MET A 55 -15.67 -3.18 4.57
CA MET A 55 -15.86 -4.31 5.48
C MET A 55 -14.66 -4.53 6.41
N ILE A 56 -14.68 -3.81 7.54
CA ILE A 56 -13.60 -3.80 8.53
C ILE A 56 -14.10 -4.18 9.94
N GLY A 57 -15.24 -4.86 10.02
CA GLY A 57 -15.99 -5.00 11.27
C GLY A 57 -16.39 -6.43 11.61
N ASN A 58 -16.38 -7.36 10.66
CA ASN A 58 -16.80 -8.73 10.89
C ASN A 58 -15.58 -9.65 11.06
N ILE A 59 -15.75 -10.67 11.90
CA ILE A 59 -14.72 -11.68 12.21
C ILE A 59 -15.17 -13.10 11.89
N GLU A 60 -16.44 -13.30 11.53
CA GLU A 60 -17.04 -14.60 11.34
C GLU A 60 -17.37 -14.79 9.86
N GLY A 61 -16.72 -15.75 9.21
CA GLY A 61 -17.00 -16.09 7.82
C GLY A 61 -18.17 -17.06 7.65
N VAL A 62 -18.77 -17.08 6.47
CA VAL A 62 -19.70 -18.15 6.06
C VAL A 62 -19.05 -19.54 6.01
N ASP A 63 -17.72 -19.59 6.00
CA ASP A 63 -16.91 -20.81 6.07
C ASP A 63 -16.79 -21.38 7.50
N GLY A 64 -17.37 -20.69 8.50
CA GLY A 64 -17.32 -21.06 9.92
C GLY A 64 -16.03 -20.66 10.62
N VAL A 65 -15.12 -19.96 9.93
CA VAL A 65 -13.89 -19.44 10.53
C VAL A 65 -14.20 -18.17 11.31
N ILE A 66 -13.68 -18.11 12.54
CA ILE A 66 -13.69 -16.90 13.37
C ILE A 66 -12.25 -16.40 13.51
N ASP A 67 -11.94 -15.24 12.93
CA ASP A 67 -10.61 -14.65 12.93
C ASP A 67 -10.68 -13.13 13.17
N ASN A 68 -9.99 -12.68 14.22
CA ASN A 68 -9.93 -11.28 14.63
C ASN A 68 -8.51 -10.68 14.55
N ARG A 69 -7.63 -11.30 13.76
CA ARG A 69 -6.22 -10.89 13.58
C ARG A 69 -5.84 -10.77 12.11
N THR A 70 -6.46 -11.54 11.24
CA THR A 70 -6.14 -11.54 9.81
C THR A 70 -6.97 -10.50 9.06
N PHE A 71 -6.34 -9.78 8.14
CA PHE A 71 -7.02 -8.89 7.20
C PHE A 71 -6.28 -8.89 5.86
N ARG A 72 -6.97 -8.52 4.80
CA ARG A 72 -6.45 -8.50 3.44
C ARG A 72 -6.07 -7.08 3.04
N ILE A 73 -4.93 -6.95 2.35
CA ILE A 73 -4.49 -5.72 1.67
C ILE A 73 -4.45 -6.02 0.18
N PHE A 74 -5.52 -5.65 -0.52
CA PHE A 74 -5.57 -5.73 -1.97
C PHE A 74 -4.77 -4.60 -2.59
N SER A 75 -4.01 -4.94 -3.62
CA SER A 75 -3.26 -3.98 -4.42
C SER A 75 -3.13 -4.51 -5.85
N GLU A 76 -3.15 -3.63 -6.82
CA GLU A 76 -2.87 -4.00 -8.21
C GLU A 76 -1.36 -4.01 -8.51
N PRO A 77 -0.91 -4.78 -9.50
CA PRO A 77 0.48 -4.79 -9.94
C PRO A 77 0.92 -3.51 -10.67
N ILE A 78 0.02 -2.93 -11.47
CA ILE A 78 0.30 -1.84 -12.41
C ILE A 78 -0.83 -0.83 -12.24
N THR A 79 -0.48 0.45 -12.12
CA THR A 79 -1.40 1.55 -11.88
C THR A 79 -1.36 2.49 -13.08
N GLY A 80 -2.54 2.91 -13.54
CA GLY A 80 -2.70 3.69 -14.78
C GLY A 80 -2.26 2.94 -16.05
N GLU A 81 -2.14 3.67 -17.15
CA GLU A 81 -1.69 3.12 -18.43
C GLU A 81 -0.16 3.08 -18.54
N LEU A 82 0.37 1.93 -18.98
CA LEU A 82 1.79 1.80 -19.30
C LEU A 82 2.08 2.19 -20.75
N THR A 83 3.14 2.96 -20.95
CA THR A 83 3.75 3.14 -22.27
C THR A 83 4.33 1.82 -22.80
N GLU A 84 4.40 1.66 -24.12
CA GLU A 84 5.02 0.47 -24.74
C GLU A 84 6.46 0.24 -24.26
N ARG A 85 7.21 1.32 -24.05
CA ARG A 85 8.58 1.25 -23.52
C ARG A 85 8.61 0.65 -22.10
N GLN A 86 7.67 1.02 -21.23
CA GLN A 86 7.56 0.46 -19.88
C GLN A 86 7.17 -1.02 -19.93
N LYS A 87 6.21 -1.40 -20.79
CA LYS A 87 5.82 -2.81 -20.99
C LYS A 87 7.01 -3.66 -21.44
N ILE A 88 7.76 -3.18 -22.43
CA ILE A 88 8.97 -3.85 -22.92
C ILE A 88 9.99 -3.96 -21.78
N SER A 89 10.24 -2.88 -21.03
CA SER A 89 11.20 -2.90 -19.92
C SER A 89 10.85 -3.97 -18.89
N MET A 90 9.59 -4.00 -18.42
CA MET A 90 9.13 -4.99 -17.43
C MET A 90 9.40 -6.43 -17.90
N ARG A 91 9.16 -6.74 -19.18
CA ARG A 91 9.44 -8.08 -19.72
C ARG A 91 10.91 -8.50 -19.64
N PHE A 92 11.85 -7.56 -19.66
CA PHE A 92 13.28 -7.84 -19.60
C PHE A 92 13.89 -7.71 -18.21
N THR A 93 13.31 -6.85 -17.35
CA THR A 93 13.87 -6.52 -16.03
C THR A 93 13.01 -7.02 -14.86
N GLY A 94 11.84 -7.58 -15.14
CA GLY A 94 10.80 -7.82 -14.16
C GLY A 94 10.17 -6.52 -13.64
N GLY A 95 9.51 -6.61 -12.48
CA GLY A 95 8.87 -5.48 -11.79
C GLY A 95 7.36 -5.38 -12.03
N GLU A 96 6.76 -6.41 -12.63
CA GLU A 96 5.32 -6.55 -12.81
C GLU A 96 4.59 -6.59 -11.47
N VAL A 97 5.24 -7.03 -10.39
CA VAL A 97 4.65 -7.09 -9.03
C VAL A 97 5.18 -6.00 -8.11
N ASP A 98 5.78 -4.94 -8.67
CA ASP A 98 6.45 -3.87 -7.93
C ASP A 98 5.92 -2.46 -8.25
N GLY A 99 4.68 -2.37 -8.72
CA GLY A 99 3.91 -1.12 -8.83
C GLY A 99 3.82 -0.33 -7.54
N ILE A 100 3.46 0.96 -7.65
CA ILE A 100 3.36 1.86 -6.49
C ILE A 100 2.34 1.38 -5.46
N SER A 101 1.22 0.81 -5.90
CA SER A 101 0.21 0.18 -5.01
C SER A 101 0.76 -1.04 -4.26
N ARG A 102 1.68 -1.81 -4.87
CA ARG A 102 2.38 -2.92 -4.20
C ARG A 102 3.33 -2.43 -3.12
N GLN A 103 4.06 -1.34 -3.39
CA GLN A 103 4.97 -0.75 -2.42
C GLN A 103 4.20 -0.16 -1.25
N LEU A 104 3.07 0.50 -1.51
CA LEU A 104 2.15 0.98 -0.46
C LEU A 104 1.62 -0.18 0.39
N ALA A 105 1.17 -1.27 -0.24
CA ALA A 105 0.70 -2.46 0.49
C ALA A 105 1.80 -3.09 1.37
N ARG A 106 3.03 -3.23 0.85
CA ARG A 106 4.18 -3.72 1.62
C ARG A 106 4.54 -2.80 2.78
N TYR A 107 4.41 -1.48 2.59
CA TYR A 107 4.63 -0.53 3.66
C TYR A 107 3.62 -0.73 4.79
N ILE A 108 2.33 -0.84 4.46
CA ILE A 108 1.25 -1.08 5.44
C ILE A 108 1.46 -2.40 6.17
N GLU A 109 1.79 -3.47 5.44
CA GLU A 109 2.10 -4.78 6.02
C GLU A 109 3.26 -4.67 7.02
N ARG A 110 4.40 -4.11 6.61
CA ARG A 110 5.59 -3.95 7.46
C ARG A 110 5.29 -3.12 8.71
N MET A 111 4.59 -2.00 8.56
CA MET A 111 4.22 -1.13 9.68
C MET A 111 3.28 -1.85 10.64
N THR A 112 2.31 -2.59 10.11
CA THR A 112 1.41 -3.42 10.93
C THR A 112 2.20 -4.47 11.69
N SER A 113 3.03 -5.26 11.02
CA SER A 113 3.84 -6.32 11.63
C SER A 113 4.83 -5.78 12.68
N THR A 114 5.24 -4.52 12.57
CA THR A 114 6.14 -3.85 13.54
C THR A 114 5.39 -3.36 14.78
N TYR A 115 4.28 -2.65 14.60
CA TYR A 115 3.58 -1.96 15.70
C TYR A 115 2.39 -2.74 16.26
N MET A 116 1.91 -3.74 15.54
CA MET A 116 0.84 -4.67 15.91
C MET A 116 1.23 -6.11 15.53
N PRO A 117 2.29 -6.68 16.12
CA PRO A 117 2.85 -7.98 15.74
C PRO A 117 1.87 -9.16 15.95
N GLU A 118 0.76 -8.95 16.65
CA GLU A 118 -0.32 -9.92 16.79
C GLU A 118 -1.26 -9.99 15.58
N MET A 119 -1.22 -9.00 14.69
CA MET A 119 -2.04 -8.94 13.48
C MET A 119 -1.37 -9.70 12.33
N ASN A 120 -2.19 -10.28 11.45
CA ASN A 120 -1.75 -11.08 10.31
C ASN A 120 -2.17 -10.40 8.99
N PRO A 121 -1.49 -9.32 8.55
CA PRO A 121 -1.76 -8.70 7.27
C PRO A 121 -1.47 -9.67 6.10
N LEU A 122 -2.46 -9.91 5.25
CA LEU A 122 -2.32 -10.70 4.03
C LEU A 122 -2.19 -9.79 2.81
N LEU A 123 -1.04 -9.83 2.15
CA LEU A 123 -0.86 -9.17 0.87
C LEU A 123 -1.60 -9.95 -0.21
N ILE A 124 -2.60 -9.31 -0.84
CA ILE A 124 -3.42 -9.92 -1.86
C ILE A 124 -3.07 -9.34 -3.23
N TYR A 125 -2.49 -10.19 -4.09
CA TYR A 125 -1.90 -9.78 -5.37
C TYR A 125 -2.92 -9.61 -6.50
N ARG A 126 -3.91 -8.75 -6.28
CA ARG A 126 -4.99 -8.39 -7.22
C ARG A 126 -5.64 -7.08 -6.78
N LEU A 127 -6.26 -6.37 -7.72
CA LEU A 127 -6.97 -5.12 -7.47
C LEU A 127 -8.07 -5.30 -6.41
N ASP A 128 -8.92 -6.32 -6.55
CA ASP A 128 -10.01 -6.62 -5.61
C ASP A 128 -10.42 -8.11 -5.68
N ARG A 129 -11.46 -8.49 -4.93
CA ARG A 129 -12.18 -9.76 -5.03
C ARG A 129 -12.84 -9.89 -6.41
N PHE A 130 -13.09 -11.12 -6.83
CA PHE A 130 -13.67 -11.41 -8.15
C PHE A 130 -15.04 -10.71 -8.31
N GLY A 131 -15.19 -9.95 -9.41
CA GLY A 131 -16.44 -9.26 -9.74
C GLY A 131 -16.78 -8.06 -8.84
N ARG A 132 -15.87 -7.62 -7.97
CA ARG A 132 -16.08 -6.51 -7.04
C ARG A 132 -15.08 -5.37 -7.30
N GLY A 133 -15.31 -4.25 -6.64
CA GLY A 133 -14.44 -3.09 -6.65
C GLY A 133 -14.64 -2.27 -5.38
N GLY A 134 -13.93 -1.15 -5.30
CA GLY A 134 -14.10 -0.16 -4.24
C GLY A 134 -13.39 1.13 -4.61
N HIS A 135 -13.53 2.16 -3.79
CA HIS A 135 -13.10 3.51 -4.14
C HIS A 135 -11.60 3.72 -4.39
N HIS A 136 -10.72 2.79 -4.02
CA HIS A 136 -9.32 2.81 -4.44
C HIS A 136 -9.14 2.72 -5.97
N ARG A 137 -10.01 1.98 -6.67
CA ARG A 137 -9.86 1.70 -8.11
C ARG A 137 -9.85 2.96 -8.99
N PRO A 138 -10.77 3.95 -8.84
CA PRO A 138 -10.68 5.18 -9.61
C PRO A 138 -9.36 5.95 -9.46
N PHE A 139 -8.75 5.94 -8.27
CA PHE A 139 -7.44 6.54 -8.06
C PHE A 139 -6.34 5.74 -8.74
N ASN A 140 -6.45 4.42 -8.70
CA ASN A 140 -5.58 3.52 -9.42
C ASN A 140 -5.62 3.76 -10.94
N ASP A 141 -6.82 3.86 -11.51
CA ASP A 141 -7.04 4.17 -12.92
C ASP A 141 -6.43 5.55 -13.29
N ALA A 142 -6.43 6.50 -12.36
CA ALA A 142 -5.82 7.83 -12.50
C ALA A 142 -4.30 7.88 -12.26
N GLY A 143 -3.64 6.75 -11.99
CA GLY A 143 -2.18 6.70 -11.81
C GLY A 143 -1.68 6.79 -10.36
N TYR A 144 -2.58 6.86 -9.37
CA TYR A 144 -2.22 6.97 -7.96
C TYR A 144 -2.12 5.62 -7.24
N ALA A 145 -1.23 5.53 -6.26
CA ALA A 145 -1.11 4.34 -5.43
C ALA A 145 -2.38 4.15 -4.59
N GLY A 146 -3.01 2.99 -4.70
CA GLY A 146 -4.28 2.70 -4.03
C GLY A 146 -4.32 1.27 -3.54
N VAL A 147 -4.80 1.08 -2.31
CA VAL A 147 -5.01 -0.23 -1.71
C VAL A 147 -6.40 -0.33 -1.09
N ARG A 148 -6.88 -1.56 -0.92
CA ARG A 148 -8.08 -1.85 -0.14
C ARG A 148 -7.73 -2.73 1.06
N ILE A 149 -8.11 -2.26 2.24
CA ILE A 149 -8.03 -2.97 3.51
C ILE A 149 -9.42 -3.53 3.81
N MET A 150 -9.48 -4.83 4.07
CA MET A 150 -10.73 -5.56 4.22
C MET A 150 -10.55 -6.78 5.14
N GLU A 151 -11.60 -7.17 5.84
CA GLU A 151 -11.66 -8.43 6.60
C GLU A 151 -11.34 -9.68 5.75
N ALA A 152 -10.80 -10.70 6.42
CA ALA A 152 -10.30 -11.91 5.75
C ALA A 152 -11.36 -13.00 5.54
N HIS A 153 -12.45 -12.98 6.30
CA HIS A 153 -13.53 -13.95 6.23
C HIS A 153 -14.85 -13.20 6.20
N GLU A 154 -15.59 -13.38 5.11
CA GLU A 154 -16.77 -12.57 4.83
C GLU A 154 -18.04 -13.32 5.22
N ASN A 155 -19.02 -12.57 5.72
CA ASN A 155 -20.33 -13.11 6.03
C ASN A 155 -21.39 -12.62 5.03
N TYR A 156 -21.70 -13.41 4.00
CA TYR A 156 -22.69 -13.03 2.99
C TYR A 156 -24.13 -12.94 3.53
N ASN A 157 -24.42 -13.50 4.70
CA ASN A 157 -25.71 -13.29 5.36
C ASN A 157 -25.83 -11.87 5.95
N ARG A 158 -24.69 -11.20 6.17
CA ARG A 158 -24.60 -9.85 6.74
C ARG A 158 -24.18 -8.79 5.72
N GLN A 159 -24.04 -9.14 4.45
CA GLN A 159 -23.59 -8.22 3.38
C GLN A 159 -24.66 -8.06 2.31
N HIS A 160 -25.09 -6.82 2.03
CA HIS A 160 -26.09 -6.50 1.00
C HIS A 160 -27.40 -7.30 1.19
N GLN A 161 -27.81 -7.50 2.44
CA GLN A 161 -29.01 -8.24 2.79
C GLN A 161 -30.01 -7.33 3.51
N ASP A 162 -31.28 -7.46 3.14
CA ASP A 162 -32.38 -6.91 3.93
C ASP A 162 -32.53 -7.67 5.25
N ILE A 163 -32.93 -6.96 6.30
CA ILE A 163 -33.18 -7.54 7.62
C ILE A 163 -34.35 -8.52 7.52
N ARG A 164 -34.05 -9.81 7.69
CA ARG A 164 -35.06 -10.87 7.70
C ARG A 164 -34.56 -12.09 8.46
N VAL A 165 -35.51 -12.98 8.77
CA VAL A 165 -35.20 -14.34 9.23
C VAL A 165 -35.74 -15.30 8.19
N GLU A 166 -34.87 -16.16 7.67
CA GLU A 166 -35.23 -17.14 6.64
C GLU A 166 -34.58 -18.48 6.98
N ASN A 167 -35.39 -19.55 7.09
CA ASN A 167 -34.93 -20.90 7.49
C ASN A 167 -34.12 -20.93 8.81
N GLY A 168 -34.44 -20.03 9.75
CA GLY A 168 -33.73 -19.90 11.03
C GLY A 168 -32.39 -19.16 10.95
N ILE A 169 -32.04 -18.59 9.79
CA ILE A 169 -30.85 -17.77 9.59
C ILE A 169 -31.28 -16.30 9.64
N GLU A 170 -30.59 -15.52 10.47
CA GLU A 170 -30.74 -14.07 10.52
C GLU A 170 -29.88 -13.43 9.42
N TYR A 171 -30.52 -12.57 8.62
CA TYR A 171 -29.89 -11.81 7.55
C TYR A 171 -29.93 -10.32 7.88
N GLY A 172 -28.90 -9.58 7.46
CA GLY A 172 -28.85 -8.13 7.57
C GLY A 172 -27.47 -7.60 7.98
N ASP A 173 -27.11 -6.43 7.45
CA ASP A 173 -25.94 -5.66 7.89
C ASP A 173 -26.34 -4.77 9.08
N VAL A 174 -26.20 -5.29 10.29
CA VAL A 174 -26.65 -4.66 11.54
C VAL A 174 -25.51 -4.55 12.56
N ILE A 175 -25.67 -3.65 13.53
CA ILE A 175 -24.62 -3.31 14.49
C ILE A 175 -24.20 -4.52 15.36
N GLU A 176 -25.11 -5.46 15.58
CA GLU A 176 -24.88 -6.71 16.31
C GLU A 176 -23.89 -7.63 15.57
N GLY A 177 -23.77 -7.50 14.24
CA GLY A 177 -22.77 -8.20 13.44
C GLY A 177 -21.37 -7.59 13.51
N VAL A 178 -21.23 -6.41 14.12
CA VAL A 178 -19.96 -5.68 14.19
C VAL A 178 -19.18 -6.10 15.43
N ASN A 179 -17.97 -6.61 15.22
CA ASN A 179 -16.98 -6.79 16.26
C ASN A 179 -16.18 -5.50 16.48
N PHE A 180 -16.55 -4.74 17.50
CA PHE A 180 -15.91 -3.45 17.81
C PHE A 180 -14.42 -3.56 18.15
N ASP A 181 -13.98 -4.65 18.77
CA ASP A 181 -12.56 -4.85 19.08
C ASP A 181 -11.72 -5.06 17.81
N TYR A 182 -12.25 -5.79 16.83
CA TYR A 182 -11.63 -5.94 15.52
C TYR A 182 -11.66 -4.64 14.71
N ALA A 183 -12.80 -3.94 14.69
CA ALA A 183 -12.91 -2.63 14.06
C ALA A 183 -11.92 -1.61 14.66
N LYS A 184 -11.69 -1.67 15.98
CA LYS A 184 -10.65 -0.89 16.66
C LYS A 184 -9.26 -1.24 16.16
N LYS A 185 -8.92 -2.53 16.02
CA LYS A 185 -7.63 -2.97 15.46
C LYS A 185 -7.42 -2.47 14.04
N LEU A 186 -8.40 -2.62 13.14
CA LEU A 186 -8.27 -2.10 11.77
C LEU A 186 -8.22 -0.58 11.72
N THR A 187 -8.87 0.11 12.65
CA THR A 187 -8.70 1.56 12.82
C THR A 187 -7.26 1.91 13.22
N ALA A 188 -6.65 1.15 14.14
CA ALA A 188 -5.26 1.33 14.54
C ALA A 188 -4.28 1.06 13.39
N VAL A 189 -4.49 0.00 12.60
CA VAL A 189 -3.71 -0.29 11.38
C VAL A 189 -3.69 0.91 10.43
N ASN A 190 -4.86 1.51 10.18
CA ASN A 190 -4.95 2.70 9.35
C ASN A 190 -4.22 3.90 9.96
N ALA A 191 -4.37 4.13 11.27
CA ALA A 191 -3.69 5.23 11.94
C ALA A 191 -2.16 5.08 11.90
N ILE A 192 -1.64 3.87 12.11
CA ILE A 192 -0.21 3.55 12.02
C ILE A 192 0.31 3.80 10.61
N ALA A 193 -0.39 3.32 9.58
CA ALA A 193 0.02 3.49 8.20
C ALA A 193 -0.03 4.97 7.77
N LEU A 194 -1.12 5.68 8.07
CA LEU A 194 -1.29 7.09 7.73
C LEU A 194 -0.23 7.95 8.41
N ALA A 195 -0.02 7.77 9.71
CA ALA A 195 0.98 8.52 10.46
C ALA A 195 2.40 8.25 9.95
N GLY A 196 2.75 6.97 9.75
CA GLY A 196 4.08 6.60 9.24
C GLY A 196 4.37 7.18 7.86
N ILE A 197 3.40 7.17 6.95
CA ILE A 197 3.56 7.76 5.62
C ILE A 197 3.60 9.30 5.70
N ALA A 198 2.79 9.90 6.56
CA ALA A 198 2.69 11.36 6.64
C ALA A 198 3.87 12.04 7.35
N TRP A 199 4.60 11.32 8.20
CA TRP A 199 5.90 11.74 8.76
C TRP A 199 7.08 11.37 7.86
N ALA A 200 6.89 10.51 6.87
CA ALA A 200 7.99 10.09 6.02
C ALA A 200 8.52 11.25 5.15
N PRO A 201 9.81 11.23 4.80
CA PRO A 201 10.33 12.12 3.78
C PRO A 201 9.84 11.71 2.39
N ASP A 202 10.02 12.61 1.43
CA ASP A 202 9.76 12.34 0.02
C ASP A 202 10.61 11.16 -0.50
N THR A 203 10.06 10.42 -1.45
CA THR A 203 10.73 9.26 -2.05
C THR A 203 11.86 9.67 -3.01
N PRO A 204 12.93 8.86 -3.16
CA PRO A 204 13.94 9.10 -4.18
C PRO A 204 13.32 9.02 -5.59
N LYS A 205 13.81 9.85 -6.50
CA LYS A 205 13.34 9.95 -7.88
C LYS A 205 14.28 9.19 -8.82
N GLU A 206 13.78 8.84 -10.01
CA GLU A 206 14.60 8.28 -11.10
C GLU A 206 15.51 7.09 -10.70
N VAL A 207 15.01 6.21 -9.84
CA VAL A 207 15.79 5.06 -9.35
C VAL A 207 16.16 4.15 -10.51
N SER A 208 17.45 3.91 -10.64
CA SER A 208 18.07 3.14 -11.71
C SER A 208 18.98 2.06 -11.16
N ILE A 209 19.12 0.96 -11.89
CA ILE A 209 19.85 -0.23 -11.47
C ILE A 209 20.77 -0.73 -12.59
N GLY A 210 21.95 -1.19 -12.19
CA GLY A 210 22.94 -1.83 -13.06
C GLY A 210 23.73 -2.87 -12.28
N GLY A 211 24.52 -3.69 -12.98
CA GLY A 211 25.21 -4.84 -12.38
C GLY A 211 25.22 -6.10 -13.25
N ALA A 212 24.69 -6.02 -14.47
CA ALA A 212 24.73 -7.13 -15.41
C ALA A 212 26.16 -7.65 -15.58
N VAL A 213 26.32 -8.97 -15.47
CA VAL A 213 27.61 -9.68 -15.60
C VAL A 213 28.66 -9.23 -14.57
N ARG A 214 28.23 -8.78 -13.38
CA ARG A 214 29.10 -8.42 -12.27
C ARG A 214 28.66 -9.10 -10.97
N PRO A 215 29.59 -9.39 -10.03
CA PRO A 215 29.25 -9.92 -8.72
C PRO A 215 28.76 -8.82 -7.76
N SER A 216 28.05 -7.81 -8.27
CA SER A 216 27.68 -6.61 -7.55
C SER A 216 26.50 -5.90 -8.22
N THR A 217 25.64 -5.27 -7.43
CA THR A 217 24.52 -4.45 -7.91
C THR A 217 24.78 -2.99 -7.62
N ARG A 218 24.71 -2.12 -8.62
CA ARG A 218 24.79 -0.66 -8.48
C ARG A 218 23.40 -0.05 -8.62
N LEU A 219 23.01 0.77 -7.65
CA LEU A 219 21.79 1.57 -7.69
C LEU A 219 22.16 3.04 -7.70
N LYS A 220 21.41 3.83 -8.49
CA LYS A 220 21.56 5.28 -8.58
C LYS A 220 20.20 5.94 -8.64
N TRP A 221 20.03 7.06 -7.95
CA TRP A 221 18.77 7.79 -7.86
C TRP A 221 19.00 9.30 -7.82
N ALA A 222 17.94 10.07 -8.02
CA ALA A 222 17.92 11.50 -7.74
C ALA A 222 17.36 11.72 -6.33
N ALA A 223 18.00 12.62 -5.58
CA ALA A 223 17.51 13.05 -4.29
C ALA A 223 16.17 13.81 -4.46
N PRO A 224 15.19 13.62 -3.56
CA PRO A 224 14.02 14.47 -3.52
C PRO A 224 14.37 15.89 -3.06
N GLU A 225 13.48 16.83 -3.31
CA GLU A 225 13.59 18.21 -2.81
C GLU A 225 12.98 18.27 -1.40
N ASP A 226 13.67 17.62 -0.45
CA ASP A 226 13.23 17.48 0.93
C ASP A 226 14.45 17.49 1.86
N ASP A 227 14.59 18.56 2.66
CA ASP A 227 15.75 18.80 3.52
C ASP A 227 15.79 17.88 4.76
N ARG A 228 14.68 17.18 5.05
CA ARG A 228 14.60 16.16 6.10
C ARG A 228 15.41 14.91 5.75
N VAL A 229 15.73 14.68 4.47
CA VAL A 229 16.44 13.46 4.04
C VAL A 229 17.89 13.46 4.52
N VAL A 230 18.18 12.60 5.50
CA VAL A 230 19.54 12.40 6.05
C VAL A 230 20.26 11.21 5.42
N GLY A 231 19.56 10.39 4.64
CA GLY A 231 20.18 9.30 3.89
C GLY A 231 19.18 8.35 3.26
N TYR A 232 19.69 7.21 2.80
CA TYR A 232 18.89 6.24 2.05
C TYR A 232 19.10 4.82 2.57
N LYS A 233 18.07 3.98 2.39
CA LYS A 233 18.17 2.52 2.53
C LYS A 233 17.95 1.86 1.18
N ILE A 234 18.84 0.95 0.84
CA ILE A 234 18.64 0.01 -0.26
C ILE A 234 18.02 -1.26 0.31
N TYR A 235 16.87 -1.65 -0.21
CA TYR A 235 16.20 -2.92 0.09
C TYR A 235 16.47 -3.93 -1.01
N TRP A 236 16.51 -5.21 -0.65
CA TRP A 236 16.42 -6.31 -1.60
C TRP A 236 15.64 -7.51 -1.05
N ARG A 237 15.10 -8.31 -1.98
CA ARG A 237 14.33 -9.52 -1.68
C ARG A 237 14.50 -10.56 -2.76
N ASP A 238 14.29 -11.82 -2.38
CA ASP A 238 14.15 -12.92 -3.33
C ASP A 238 13.03 -12.60 -4.32
N THR A 239 13.20 -13.02 -5.57
CA THR A 239 12.24 -12.72 -6.65
C THR A 239 10.83 -13.28 -6.38
N SER A 240 10.73 -14.31 -5.54
CA SER A 240 9.47 -14.92 -5.08
C SER A 240 8.94 -14.37 -3.76
N SER A 241 9.73 -13.61 -2.99
CA SER A 241 9.28 -13.07 -1.68
C SER A 241 8.30 -11.92 -1.88
N PRO A 242 7.14 -11.89 -1.20
CA PRO A 242 6.22 -10.77 -1.33
C PRO A 242 6.66 -9.51 -0.58
N GLN A 243 7.61 -9.62 0.37
CA GLN A 243 8.10 -8.51 1.17
C GLN A 243 9.62 -8.33 1.03
N TRP A 244 10.10 -7.12 1.27
CA TRP A 244 11.51 -6.79 1.42
C TRP A 244 12.13 -7.57 2.59
N GLN A 245 13.17 -8.34 2.33
CA GLN A 245 13.79 -9.23 3.33
C GLN A 245 15.05 -8.64 3.94
N TYR A 246 15.78 -7.86 3.15
CA TYR A 246 17.09 -7.36 3.52
C TYR A 246 17.18 -5.87 3.21
N PHE A 247 18.02 -5.15 3.96
CA PHE A 247 18.32 -3.77 3.68
C PHE A 247 19.73 -3.37 4.08
N ARG A 248 20.21 -2.26 3.52
CA ARG A 248 21.44 -1.58 3.91
C ARG A 248 21.21 -0.08 3.93
N TYR A 249 21.49 0.55 5.06
CA TYR A 249 21.60 2.01 5.13
C TYR A 249 22.92 2.44 4.48
N VAL A 250 22.87 3.41 3.57
CA VAL A 250 24.01 3.83 2.75
C VAL A 250 24.44 5.28 2.99
N GLY A 251 23.84 5.96 3.98
CA GLY A 251 24.08 7.38 4.23
C GLY A 251 23.47 8.28 3.16
N ASN A 252 23.87 9.55 3.15
CA ASN A 252 23.41 10.55 2.19
C ASN A 252 24.25 10.49 0.89
N VAL A 253 24.02 9.44 0.12
CA VAL A 253 24.60 9.23 -1.21
C VAL A 253 23.49 8.97 -2.22
N THR A 254 23.74 9.22 -3.50
CA THR A 254 22.76 8.98 -4.57
C THR A 254 23.20 7.92 -5.57
N ASP A 255 24.35 7.29 -5.31
CA ASP A 255 24.98 6.29 -6.17
C ASP A 255 25.75 5.32 -5.26
N TYR A 256 25.39 4.03 -5.31
CA TYR A 256 25.96 3.04 -4.40
C TYR A 256 26.03 1.65 -5.05
N THR A 257 27.12 0.93 -4.78
CA THR A 257 27.33 -0.46 -5.22
C THR A 257 27.28 -1.43 -4.04
N LEU A 258 26.36 -2.38 -4.09
CA LEU A 258 26.28 -3.55 -3.21
C LEU A 258 27.24 -4.63 -3.71
N GLU A 259 28.45 -4.66 -3.15
CA GLU A 259 29.43 -5.71 -3.41
C GLU A 259 28.97 -7.07 -2.91
N GLY A 260 29.15 -8.12 -3.72
CA GLY A 260 28.79 -9.50 -3.39
C GLY A 260 27.30 -9.83 -3.52
N ILE A 261 26.45 -8.85 -3.86
CA ILE A 261 25.03 -9.07 -4.11
C ILE A 261 24.79 -9.05 -5.62
N VAL A 262 24.49 -10.21 -6.18
CA VAL A 262 24.28 -10.39 -7.63
C VAL A 262 22.88 -9.93 -8.02
N ILE A 263 22.79 -9.07 -9.05
CA ILE A 263 21.55 -8.45 -9.51
C ILE A 263 20.48 -9.48 -9.90
N ASP A 264 20.86 -10.57 -10.56
CA ASP A 264 19.93 -11.55 -11.14
C ASP A 264 19.20 -12.41 -10.08
N ASN A 265 19.68 -12.39 -8.83
CA ASN A 265 19.11 -13.20 -7.76
C ASN A 265 17.98 -12.49 -7.00
N TYR A 266 17.85 -11.17 -7.13
CA TYR A 266 17.02 -10.37 -6.24
C TYR A 266 16.27 -9.26 -6.99
N TYR A 267 15.19 -8.80 -6.38
CA TYR A 267 14.65 -7.47 -6.64
C TYR A 267 15.22 -6.46 -5.65
N PHE A 268 15.30 -5.21 -6.07
CA PHE A 268 15.86 -4.11 -5.30
C PHE A 268 14.90 -2.93 -5.22
N GLY A 269 15.10 -2.08 -4.24
CA GLY A 269 14.40 -0.80 -4.13
C GLY A 269 15.15 0.16 -3.22
N VAL A 270 14.81 1.45 -3.28
CA VAL A 270 15.44 2.49 -2.46
C VAL A 270 14.36 3.29 -1.75
N CYS A 271 14.55 3.62 -0.48
CA CYS A 271 13.75 4.63 0.21
C CYS A 271 14.63 5.73 0.79
N SER A 272 14.04 6.90 0.99
CA SER A 272 14.63 8.00 1.76
C SER A 272 14.41 7.76 3.25
N VAL A 273 15.32 8.27 4.08
CA VAL A 273 15.27 8.20 5.54
C VAL A 273 15.40 9.61 6.10
N ALA A 274 14.47 9.99 6.98
CA ALA A 274 14.49 11.26 7.70
C ALA A 274 15.35 11.18 8.97
N ASP A 275 15.64 12.33 9.57
CA ASP A 275 16.45 12.44 10.79
C ASP A 275 15.79 11.79 12.02
N ASP A 276 14.46 11.78 12.06
CA ASP A 276 13.64 11.05 13.03
C ASP A 276 13.53 9.53 12.77
N GLY A 277 14.14 9.05 11.68
CA GLY A 277 14.18 7.65 11.29
C GLY A 277 12.98 7.17 10.49
N HIS A 278 12.00 8.03 10.17
CA HIS A 278 10.90 7.66 9.28
C HIS A 278 11.41 7.42 7.85
N GLU A 279 10.79 6.42 7.21
CA GLU A 279 11.17 5.99 5.87
C GLU A 279 10.05 6.27 4.87
N SER A 280 10.43 6.74 3.69
CA SER A 280 9.52 6.81 2.55
C SER A 280 9.08 5.41 2.13
N VAL A 281 8.01 5.33 1.32
CA VAL A 281 7.70 4.10 0.59
C VAL A 281 8.89 3.74 -0.30
N VAL A 282 9.17 2.43 -0.44
CA VAL A 282 10.28 1.95 -1.27
C VAL A 282 9.98 2.15 -2.75
N VAL A 283 10.93 2.72 -3.49
CA VAL A 283 10.84 2.92 -4.93
C VAL A 283 11.59 1.81 -5.66
N PHE A 284 10.88 1.10 -6.52
CA PHE A 284 11.44 0.06 -7.38
C PHE A 284 12.16 0.68 -8.61
N PRO A 285 13.38 0.22 -8.96
CA PRO A 285 14.12 0.74 -10.10
C PRO A 285 13.46 0.33 -11.41
N ARG A 286 13.03 1.32 -12.22
CA ARG A 286 12.46 1.08 -13.56
C ARG A 286 13.41 1.45 -14.70
N ILE A 287 14.59 1.96 -14.35
CA ILE A 287 15.59 2.45 -15.30
C ILE A 287 16.80 1.55 -15.21
N VAL A 288 17.23 1.00 -16.34
CA VAL A 288 18.51 0.26 -16.41
C VAL A 288 19.64 1.26 -16.66
N LEU A 289 20.66 1.23 -15.82
CA LEU A 289 21.90 1.98 -16.04
C LEU A 289 22.54 1.47 -17.33
N ARG A 290 22.69 2.37 -18.31
CA ARG A 290 23.53 2.12 -19.48
C ARG A 290 24.99 2.35 -19.07
N ASN A 291 25.84 1.40 -19.42
CA ASN A 291 27.29 1.55 -19.29
C ASN A 291 27.80 2.71 -20.14
#